data_AF-A0A1Y6FLS7-F1
#
_entry.id   AF-A0A1Y6FLS7-F1
#
_cell.length_a   1.000
_cell.length_b   1.000
_cell.length_c   1.000
_cell.angle_alpha   90.00
_cell.angle_beta   90.00
_cell.angle_gamma   90.00
#
_symmetry.space_group_name_H-M   'P 1'
#
loop_
_entity.id
_entity.type
_entity.pdbx_description
1 polymer ?
#
loop_
_entity_poly.entity_id
_entity_poly.type
_entity_poly.pdbx_seq_one_letter_code
_entity_poly.pdbx_strand_id
1 'polypeptide(L)'
;MTNVAGKAYAMNVATPIPPGMSWLTRFVFMVTRAFKDSLAPLLGLGLIHFARWVIVRRDQWPELGQPKSHLTHDYMLFASNFNGTWDQYVDAFSDTLPAGLNLIWQTSVRFPQSIPVTPFKNYIRANQIDTNYYYNATPGSGQRDIKCALRLAYDLRQAAAQLDTLDDEALGKLYAKVLRDNQGGLGSAGYAPVPSVATTEADRNRARAERDLRKTGAMTAARQLQPVPAATVHASAANADVTQRIEVGAAVDEVLGTQSRVDEAPPLEREKAGVGGEDA
;
A
#
# COMPACT_ATOMS: atom_id res chain seq x y z
N MET A 1 4.44 19.64 -4.68
CA MET A 1 5.09 18.55 -3.92
C MET A 1 4.70 17.24 -4.57
N THR A 2 5.55 16.22 -4.54
CA THR A 2 5.28 15.04 -5.38
C THR A 2 4.51 13.99 -4.59
N ASN A 3 3.63 13.30 -5.30
CA ASN A 3 2.92 12.09 -4.89
C ASN A 3 3.82 10.89 -4.57
N VAL A 4 5.10 11.09 -4.27
CA VAL A 4 6.10 10.01 -4.15
C VAL A 4 6.79 10.05 -2.80
N ALA A 5 6.92 8.88 -2.19
CA ALA A 5 7.73 8.63 -1.00
C ALA A 5 8.59 7.37 -1.19
N GLY A 6 9.87 7.56 -1.52
CA GLY A 6 10.81 6.48 -1.80
C GLY A 6 10.45 5.71 -3.07
N LYS A 7 10.04 4.44 -2.93
CA LYS A 7 9.59 3.59 -4.05
C LYS A 7 8.08 3.64 -4.29
N ALA A 8 7.31 4.32 -3.44
CA ALA A 8 5.85 4.31 -3.49
C ALA A 8 5.29 5.61 -4.08
N TYR A 9 4.28 5.49 -4.93
CA TYR A 9 3.49 6.59 -5.49
C TYR A 9 2.07 6.56 -4.89
N ALA A 10 1.52 7.73 -4.55
CA ALA A 10 0.16 7.94 -4.08
C ALA A 10 -0.67 8.66 -5.13
N MET A 11 -1.67 7.99 -5.68
CA MET A 11 -2.57 8.55 -6.67
C MET A 11 -3.94 8.77 -6.06
N ASN A 12 -4.45 10.00 -6.16
CA ASN A 12 -5.81 10.37 -5.77
C ASN A 12 -6.54 10.93 -6.99
N VAL A 13 -7.65 10.31 -7.38
CA VAL A 13 -8.45 10.73 -8.53
C VAL A 13 -9.87 10.98 -8.07
N ALA A 14 -10.39 12.18 -8.32
CA ALA A 14 -11.76 12.54 -7.97
C ALA A 14 -12.57 12.77 -9.24
N THR A 15 -13.46 11.83 -9.59
CA THR A 15 -14.29 11.93 -10.78
C THR A 15 -15.74 12.31 -10.42
N PRO A 16 -16.32 13.30 -11.10
CA PRO A 16 -17.70 13.69 -10.86
C PRO A 16 -18.67 12.63 -11.40
N ILE A 17 -19.72 12.36 -10.63
CA ILE A 17 -20.81 11.45 -10.96
C ILE A 17 -22.12 12.25 -10.95
N PRO A 18 -22.96 12.16 -12.00
CA PRO A 18 -24.29 12.73 -11.96
C PRO A 18 -25.06 12.13 -10.76
N PRO A 19 -25.67 12.94 -9.90
CA PRO A 19 -26.23 12.45 -8.64
C PRO A 19 -27.31 11.38 -8.80
N GLY A 20 -28.05 11.39 -9.92
CA GLY A 20 -29.02 10.34 -10.27
C GLY A 20 -28.39 9.00 -10.63
N MET A 21 -27.07 8.93 -10.82
CA MET A 21 -26.30 7.73 -11.15
C MET A 21 -25.47 7.18 -9.97
N SER A 22 -25.33 7.93 -8.88
CA SER A 22 -24.52 7.51 -7.72
C SER A 22 -25.01 6.21 -7.08
N TRP A 23 -26.32 5.95 -7.13
CA TRP A 23 -26.89 4.69 -6.63
C TRP A 23 -26.43 3.49 -7.48
N LEU A 24 -26.29 3.67 -8.80
CA LEU A 24 -25.82 2.63 -9.71
C LEU A 24 -24.34 2.34 -9.44
N THR A 25 -23.51 3.37 -9.25
CA THR A 25 -22.11 3.20 -8.84
C THR A 25 -21.99 2.45 -7.50
N ARG A 26 -22.86 2.78 -6.53
CA ARG A 26 -22.93 2.07 -5.24
C ARG A 26 -23.32 0.60 -5.42
N PHE A 27 -24.29 0.32 -6.28
CA PHE A 27 -24.71 -1.04 -6.60
C PHE A 27 -23.56 -1.83 -7.25
N VAL A 28 -22.86 -1.23 -8.22
CA VAL A 28 -21.65 -1.80 -8.83
C VAL A 28 -20.62 -2.14 -7.76
N PHE A 29 -20.34 -1.23 -6.81
CA PHE A 29 -19.40 -1.51 -5.72
C PHE A 29 -19.82 -2.71 -4.86
N MET A 30 -21.10 -2.78 -4.51
CA MET A 30 -21.65 -3.91 -3.76
C MET A 30 -21.46 -5.24 -4.49
N VAL A 31 -21.75 -5.27 -5.80
CA VAL A 31 -21.54 -6.44 -6.66
C VAL A 31 -20.06 -6.80 -6.73
N THR A 32 -19.17 -5.84 -7.04
CA THR A 32 -17.73 -6.11 -7.13
C THR A 32 -17.12 -6.62 -5.82
N ARG A 33 -17.66 -6.20 -4.66
CA ARG A 33 -17.25 -6.72 -3.35
C ARG A 33 -17.67 -8.18 -3.14
N ALA A 34 -18.80 -8.60 -3.73
CA ALA A 34 -19.27 -9.98 -3.65
C ALA A 34 -18.47 -10.94 -4.57
N PHE A 35 -17.94 -10.45 -5.69
CA PHE A 35 -17.21 -11.25 -6.68
C PHE A 35 -15.69 -11.00 -6.64
N LYS A 36 -15.04 -11.46 -5.56
CA LYS A 36 -13.60 -11.24 -5.29
C LYS A 36 -12.66 -11.74 -6.41
N ASP A 37 -13.06 -12.78 -7.15
CA ASP A 37 -12.23 -13.39 -8.19
C ASP A 37 -12.03 -12.48 -9.41
N SER A 38 -12.93 -11.52 -9.62
CA SER A 38 -12.80 -10.53 -10.71
C SER A 38 -11.61 -9.58 -10.54
N LEU A 39 -11.04 -9.48 -9.33
CA LEU A 39 -9.88 -8.65 -8.99
C LEU A 39 -8.58 -9.47 -8.82
N ALA A 40 -8.64 -10.80 -8.95
CA ALA A 40 -7.47 -11.67 -8.81
C ALA A 40 -6.31 -11.33 -9.78
N PRO A 41 -6.54 -10.92 -11.04
CA PRO A 41 -5.46 -10.52 -11.94
C PRO A 41 -4.65 -9.30 -11.42
N LEU A 42 -5.29 -8.36 -10.72
CA LEU A 42 -4.61 -7.19 -10.11
C LEU A 42 -3.67 -7.58 -8.97
N LEU A 43 -4.07 -8.58 -8.16
CA LEU A 43 -3.25 -9.09 -7.06
C LEU A 43 -1.98 -9.78 -7.57
N GLY A 44 -2.05 -10.40 -8.76
CA GLY A 44 -0.94 -11.10 -9.39
C GLY A 44 0.25 -10.20 -9.77
N LEU A 45 0.00 -8.92 -10.06
CA LEU A 45 1.06 -7.96 -10.40
C LEU A 45 1.91 -7.54 -9.17
N GLY A 46 1.38 -7.69 -7.96
CA GLY A 46 2.13 -7.48 -6.72
C GLY A 46 2.76 -6.09 -6.55
N LEU A 47 2.25 -5.08 -7.26
CA LEU A 47 2.74 -3.70 -7.23
C LEU A 47 1.87 -2.75 -6.40
N ILE A 48 0.65 -3.17 -6.06
CA ILE A 48 -0.35 -2.35 -5.37
C ILE A 48 -0.31 -2.63 -3.88
N HIS A 49 -0.14 -1.58 -3.09
CA HIS A 49 -0.14 -1.65 -1.63
C HIS A 49 -1.57 -1.50 -1.11
N PHE A 50 -2.29 -0.57 -1.72
CA PHE A 50 -3.63 -0.18 -1.31
C PHE A 50 -4.36 0.41 -2.51
N ALA A 51 -5.64 0.10 -2.65
CA ALA A 51 -6.54 0.73 -3.61
C ALA A 51 -7.94 0.80 -3.00
N ARG A 52 -8.60 1.95 -3.09
CA ARG A 52 -9.94 2.15 -2.55
C ARG A 52 -10.74 3.12 -3.39
N TRP A 53 -11.99 2.75 -3.63
CA TRP A 53 -13.01 3.62 -4.18
C TRP A 53 -13.98 4.05 -3.09
N VAL A 54 -14.32 5.34 -3.07
CA VAL A 54 -15.24 5.94 -2.12
C VAL A 54 -16.15 6.90 -2.88
N ILE A 55 -17.45 6.90 -2.56
CA ILE A 55 -18.39 7.90 -3.08
C ILE A 55 -18.64 8.92 -1.97
N VAL A 56 -18.36 10.18 -2.27
CA VAL A 56 -18.68 11.33 -1.42
C VAL A 56 -19.80 12.09 -2.10
N ARG A 57 -20.99 12.12 -1.50
CA ARG A 57 -22.11 12.88 -2.04
C ARG A 57 -21.83 14.38 -1.91
N ARG A 58 -22.46 15.15 -2.80
CA ARG A 58 -22.30 16.61 -2.87
C ARG A 58 -22.59 17.35 -1.56
N ASP A 59 -23.44 16.77 -0.72
CA ASP A 59 -23.90 17.29 0.58
C ASP A 59 -23.15 16.69 1.77
N GLN A 60 -22.19 15.79 1.55
CA GLN A 60 -21.47 15.04 2.59
C GLN A 60 -19.99 15.43 2.72
N TRP A 61 -19.56 16.51 2.08
CA TRP A 61 -18.19 17.00 2.22
C TRP A 61 -17.98 17.62 3.61
N PRO A 62 -16.82 17.40 4.25
CA PRO A 62 -16.55 17.94 5.58
C PRO A 62 -16.43 19.46 5.55
N GLU A 63 -17.11 20.12 6.49
CA GLU A 63 -17.01 21.56 6.75
C GLU A 63 -15.95 21.79 7.84
N LEU A 64 -14.75 22.22 7.44
CA LEU A 64 -13.58 22.45 8.29
C LEU A 64 -13.34 23.94 8.59
N GLY A 65 -14.42 24.73 8.59
CA GLY A 65 -14.36 26.19 8.77
C GLY A 65 -14.20 26.99 7.48
N GLN A 66 -14.12 26.34 6.31
CA GLN A 66 -14.22 26.97 5.00
C GLN A 66 -15.68 27.29 4.63
N PRO A 67 -15.94 28.27 3.72
CA PRO A 67 -17.28 28.49 3.18
C PRO A 67 -17.87 27.22 2.56
N LYS A 68 -19.19 27.03 2.71
CA LYS A 68 -19.87 25.85 2.20
C LYS A 68 -19.76 25.77 0.68
N SER A 69 -19.26 24.65 0.18
CA SER A 69 -19.18 24.39 -1.26
C SER A 69 -20.54 24.01 -1.83
N HIS A 70 -20.96 24.67 -2.91
CA HIS A 70 -22.17 24.33 -3.66
C HIS A 70 -21.84 23.38 -4.81
N LEU A 71 -21.72 22.09 -4.50
CA LEU A 71 -21.40 21.06 -5.48
C LEU A 71 -22.66 20.58 -6.21
N THR A 72 -22.57 20.46 -7.54
CA THR A 72 -23.68 19.97 -8.38
C THR A 72 -23.66 18.46 -8.58
N HIS A 73 -22.51 17.82 -8.36
CA HIS A 73 -22.25 16.40 -8.60
C HIS A 73 -21.83 15.69 -7.31
N ASP A 74 -22.12 14.39 -7.23
CA ASP A 74 -21.43 13.52 -6.29
C ASP A 74 -20.05 13.17 -6.86
N TYR A 75 -19.14 12.67 -6.04
CA TYR A 75 -17.77 12.40 -6.48
C TYR A 75 -17.34 11.00 -6.08
N MET A 76 -16.72 10.29 -7.01
CA MET A 76 -15.98 9.07 -6.73
C MET A 76 -14.51 9.42 -6.54
N LEU A 77 -14.02 9.20 -5.33
CA LEU A 77 -12.62 9.25 -4.97
C LEU A 77 -12.02 7.86 -5.13
N PHE A 78 -11.03 7.76 -6.02
CA PHE A 78 -10.13 6.63 -6.11
C PHE A 78 -8.78 6.99 -5.50
N ALA A 79 -8.40 6.27 -4.45
CA ALA A 79 -7.10 6.41 -3.79
C ALA A 79 -6.30 5.13 -3.97
N SER A 80 -5.05 5.24 -4.43
CA SER A 80 -4.18 4.09 -4.67
C SER A 80 -2.73 4.37 -4.34
N ASN A 81 -2.09 3.43 -3.66
CA ASN A 81 -0.66 3.45 -3.35
C ASN A 81 0.01 2.25 -4.03
N PHE A 82 1.09 2.49 -4.78
CA PHE A 82 1.74 1.44 -5.57
C PHE A 82 3.24 1.67 -5.76
N ASN A 83 3.95 0.65 -6.22
CA ASN A 83 5.32 0.75 -6.72
C ASN A 83 5.34 0.87 -8.24
N GLY A 84 6.23 1.72 -8.76
CA GLY A 84 6.39 1.97 -10.20
C GLY A 84 6.08 3.42 -10.57
N THR A 85 6.14 3.71 -11.86
CA THR A 85 5.78 5.04 -12.38
C THR A 85 4.27 5.16 -12.57
N TRP A 86 3.79 6.41 -12.59
CA TRP A 86 2.38 6.70 -12.90
C TRP A 86 1.95 6.10 -14.24
N ASP A 87 2.79 6.23 -15.28
CA ASP A 87 2.48 5.68 -16.61
C ASP A 87 2.39 4.15 -16.60
N GLN A 88 3.40 3.46 -16.06
CA GLN A 88 3.40 2.00 -15.94
C GLN A 88 2.18 1.48 -15.18
N TYR A 89 1.78 2.19 -14.13
CA TYR A 89 0.61 1.84 -13.35
C TYR A 89 -0.67 1.95 -14.17
N VAL A 90 -0.91 3.11 -14.81
CA VAL A 90 -2.14 3.32 -15.59
C VAL A 90 -2.18 2.38 -16.81
N ASP A 91 -1.04 2.14 -17.46
CA ASP A 91 -0.92 1.17 -18.56
C ASP A 91 -1.27 -0.25 -18.08
N ALA A 92 -0.65 -0.72 -17.00
CA ALA A 92 -0.93 -2.04 -16.44
C ALA A 92 -2.41 -2.20 -16.06
N PHE A 93 -3.05 -1.17 -15.52
CA PHE A 93 -4.47 -1.18 -15.19
C PHE A 93 -5.36 -1.27 -16.43
N SER A 94 -5.06 -0.46 -17.45
CA SER A 94 -5.79 -0.46 -18.73
C SER A 94 -5.70 -1.83 -19.42
N ASP A 95 -4.52 -2.45 -19.40
CA ASP A 95 -4.27 -3.70 -20.12
C ASP A 95 -4.80 -4.92 -19.37
N THR A 96 -4.70 -4.93 -18.03
CA THR A 96 -5.04 -6.12 -17.24
C THR A 96 -6.51 -6.18 -16.82
N LEU A 97 -7.19 -5.05 -16.62
CA LEU A 97 -8.59 -5.02 -16.17
C LEU A 97 -9.45 -3.94 -16.85
N PRO A 98 -9.50 -3.91 -18.20
CA PRO A 98 -10.31 -2.91 -18.89
C PRO A 98 -11.80 -3.02 -18.53
N ALA A 99 -12.34 -4.24 -18.41
CA ALA A 99 -13.74 -4.44 -18.07
C ALA A 99 -14.10 -3.93 -16.66
N GLY A 100 -13.24 -4.20 -15.66
CA GLY A 100 -13.45 -3.75 -14.28
C GLY A 100 -13.35 -2.23 -14.14
N LEU A 101 -12.36 -1.62 -14.81
CA LEU A 101 -12.23 -0.17 -14.87
C LEU A 101 -13.44 0.49 -15.52
N ASN A 102 -13.88 -0.05 -16.66
CA ASN A 102 -15.04 0.47 -17.35
C ASN A 102 -16.27 0.38 -16.46
N LEU A 103 -16.51 -0.76 -15.82
CA LEU A 103 -17.66 -0.97 -14.93
C LEU A 103 -17.69 0.06 -13.79
N ILE A 104 -16.55 0.33 -13.14
CA ILE A 104 -16.47 1.28 -12.02
C ILE A 104 -16.65 2.73 -12.49
N TRP A 105 -16.00 3.14 -13.58
CA TRP A 105 -16.00 4.53 -14.04
C TRP A 105 -17.10 4.88 -15.05
N GLN A 106 -17.91 3.92 -15.53
CA GLN A 106 -18.91 4.14 -16.58
C GLN A 106 -19.91 5.26 -16.26
N THR A 107 -20.23 5.44 -14.97
CA THR A 107 -21.15 6.47 -14.49
C THR A 107 -20.50 7.84 -14.27
N SER A 108 -19.17 7.92 -14.35
CA SER A 108 -18.44 9.18 -14.20
C SER A 108 -18.57 10.04 -15.45
N VAL A 109 -18.71 11.35 -15.26
CA VAL A 109 -18.88 12.30 -16.35
C VAL A 109 -17.66 12.25 -17.28
N ARG A 110 -17.92 12.14 -18.60
CA ARG A 110 -16.92 12.15 -19.68
C ARG A 110 -15.84 11.07 -19.59
N PHE A 111 -16.12 9.97 -18.89
CA PHE A 111 -15.19 8.84 -18.88
C PHE A 111 -15.02 8.25 -20.29
N PRO A 112 -13.79 8.17 -20.83
CA PRO A 112 -13.55 7.83 -22.24
C PRO A 112 -13.43 6.32 -22.51
N GLN A 113 -13.77 5.47 -21.54
CA GLN A 113 -13.35 4.06 -21.45
C GLN A 113 -11.86 3.92 -21.11
N SER A 114 -11.46 2.74 -20.61
CA SER A 114 -10.08 2.42 -20.25
C SER A 114 -9.20 2.18 -21.47
N ILE A 115 -9.79 1.74 -22.58
CA ILE A 115 -9.13 1.49 -23.87
C ILE A 115 -9.81 2.38 -24.92
N PRO A 116 -9.06 3.15 -25.73
CA PRO A 116 -7.59 3.23 -25.77
C PRO A 116 -6.96 3.96 -24.56
N VAL A 117 -5.75 3.57 -24.19
CA VAL A 117 -5.09 4.02 -22.95
C VAL A 117 -4.77 5.51 -22.91
N THR A 118 -4.48 6.15 -24.05
CA THR A 118 -4.09 7.57 -24.08
C THR A 118 -5.22 8.51 -23.62
N PRO A 119 -6.45 8.44 -24.17
CA PRO A 119 -7.59 9.17 -23.61
C PRO A 119 -7.85 8.87 -22.14
N PHE A 120 -7.69 7.62 -21.71
CA PHE A 120 -7.86 7.23 -20.32
C PHE A 120 -6.82 7.91 -19.41
N LYS A 121 -5.54 7.89 -19.78
CA LYS A 121 -4.47 8.63 -19.09
C LYS A 121 -4.76 10.12 -18.98
N ASN A 122 -5.20 10.74 -20.07
CA ASN A 122 -5.56 12.15 -20.08
C ASN A 122 -6.73 12.43 -19.12
N TYR A 123 -7.74 11.55 -19.09
CA TYR A 123 -8.85 11.64 -18.16
C TYR A 123 -8.40 11.50 -16.70
N ILE A 124 -7.58 10.50 -16.38
CA ILE A 124 -7.05 10.32 -15.02
C ILE A 124 -6.21 11.54 -14.61
N ARG A 125 -5.32 12.02 -15.47
CA ARG A 125 -4.50 13.21 -15.21
C ARG A 125 -5.35 14.44 -14.93
N ALA A 126 -6.41 14.66 -15.71
CA ALA A 126 -7.30 15.82 -15.55
C ALA A 126 -8.13 15.78 -14.25
N ASN A 127 -8.38 14.60 -13.70
CA ASN A 127 -9.15 14.41 -12.46
C ASN A 127 -8.27 14.07 -11.25
N GLN A 128 -6.94 14.03 -11.42
CA GLN A 128 -6.01 13.72 -10.35
C GLN A 128 -5.83 14.94 -9.45
N ILE A 129 -5.87 14.69 -8.14
CA ILE A 129 -5.54 15.66 -7.10
C ILE A 129 -4.16 15.32 -6.57
N ASP A 130 -3.23 16.26 -6.66
CA ASP A 130 -1.90 16.08 -6.09
C ASP A 130 -1.94 16.13 -4.57
N THR A 131 -1.17 15.24 -3.97
CA THR A 131 -1.08 15.08 -2.53
C THR A 131 -0.20 16.18 -1.95
N ASN A 132 -0.76 16.97 -1.02
CA ASN A 132 0.03 17.96 -0.29
C ASN A 132 1.10 17.30 0.59
N TYR A 133 0.77 16.18 1.24
CA TYR A 133 1.70 15.41 2.07
C TYR A 133 1.39 13.91 2.01
N TYR A 134 2.37 13.11 1.60
CA TYR A 134 2.24 11.66 1.55
C TYR A 134 3.11 10.99 2.62
N TYR A 135 2.45 10.44 3.65
CA TYR A 135 3.11 9.67 4.68
C TYR A 135 3.29 8.21 4.24
N ASN A 136 4.52 7.71 4.36
CA ASN A 136 4.86 6.30 4.15
C ASN A 136 5.69 5.83 5.35
N ALA A 137 5.23 4.78 6.03
CA ALA A 137 5.89 4.24 7.22
C ALA A 137 7.22 3.53 6.92
N THR A 138 7.41 3.05 5.70
CA THR A 138 8.64 2.40 5.24
C THR A 138 9.19 3.13 4.02
N PRO A 139 9.64 4.39 4.18
CA PRO A 139 10.12 5.19 3.06
C PRO A 139 11.35 4.49 2.45
N GLY A 140 11.29 4.30 1.14
CA GLY A 140 12.35 3.66 0.36
C GLY A 140 12.24 2.15 0.19
N SER A 141 11.23 1.52 0.78
CA SER A 141 10.91 0.11 0.56
C SER A 141 9.65 -0.04 -0.29
N GLY A 142 9.69 -0.94 -1.27
CA GLY A 142 8.52 -1.41 -2.00
C GLY A 142 7.83 -2.55 -1.28
N GLN A 143 6.63 -2.94 -1.73
CA GLN A 143 5.87 -4.06 -1.16
C GLN A 143 6.69 -5.35 -1.19
N ARG A 144 7.39 -5.60 -2.30
CA ARG A 144 8.25 -6.77 -2.46
C ARG A 144 9.40 -6.76 -1.45
N ASP A 145 10.05 -5.61 -1.24
CA ASP A 145 11.12 -5.48 -0.25
C ASP A 145 10.61 -5.81 1.15
N ILE A 146 9.44 -5.29 1.52
CA ILE A 146 8.82 -5.55 2.83
C ILE A 146 8.49 -7.04 3.00
N LYS A 147 7.85 -7.66 1.99
CA LYS A 147 7.53 -9.10 2.02
C LYS A 147 8.78 -9.96 2.14
N CYS A 148 9.82 -9.65 1.38
CA CYS A 148 11.11 -10.34 1.44
C CYS A 148 11.79 -10.17 2.81
N ALA A 149 11.80 -8.95 3.36
CA ALA A 149 12.37 -8.69 4.69
C ALA A 149 11.62 -9.45 5.79
N LEU A 150 10.29 -9.50 5.73
CA LEU A 150 9.48 -10.26 6.68
C LEU A 150 9.74 -11.77 6.58
N ARG A 151 9.86 -12.30 5.36
CA ARG A 151 10.22 -13.70 5.12
C ARG A 151 11.61 -14.02 5.70
N LEU A 152 12.62 -13.22 5.38
CA LEU A 152 13.97 -13.40 5.91
C LEU A 152 13.98 -13.35 7.44
N ALA A 153 13.28 -12.39 8.05
CA ALA A 153 13.17 -12.29 9.50
C ALA A 153 12.50 -13.52 10.12
N TYR A 154 11.48 -14.08 9.47
CA TYR A 154 10.84 -15.32 9.89
C TYR A 154 11.80 -16.52 9.80
N ASP A 155 12.46 -16.71 8.66
CA ASP A 155 13.38 -17.82 8.43
C ASP A 155 14.58 -17.78 9.40
N LEU A 156 15.13 -16.59 9.66
CA LEU A 156 16.20 -16.40 10.63
C LEU A 156 15.75 -16.72 12.06
N ARG A 157 14.52 -16.36 12.47
CA ARG A 157 13.99 -16.72 13.79
C ARG A 157 13.83 -18.22 13.95
N GLN A 158 13.35 -18.90 12.90
CA GLN A 158 13.20 -20.36 12.91
C GLN A 158 14.55 -21.08 12.97
N ALA A 159 15.58 -20.54 12.30
CA ALA A 159 16.93 -21.06 12.42
C ALA A 159 17.53 -20.78 13.81
N ALA A 160 17.32 -19.57 14.35
CA ALA A 160 17.83 -19.17 15.66
C ALA A 160 17.30 -20.06 16.79
N ALA A 161 16.04 -20.52 16.69
CA ALA A 161 15.44 -21.42 17.67
C ALA A 161 16.10 -22.81 17.76
N GLN A 162 16.93 -23.19 16.79
CA GLN A 162 17.63 -24.48 16.74
C GLN A 162 19.10 -24.39 17.16
N LEU A 163 19.60 -23.20 17.48
CA LEU A 163 21.03 -22.95 17.73
C LEU A 163 21.60 -23.80 18.86
N ASP A 164 20.83 -24.04 19.93
CA ASP A 164 21.31 -24.80 21.09
C ASP A 164 21.31 -26.33 20.87
N THR A 165 20.80 -26.78 19.72
CA THR A 165 20.58 -28.22 19.43
C THR A 165 21.43 -28.75 18.27
N LEU A 166 22.04 -27.85 17.49
CA LEU A 166 22.78 -28.22 16.28
C LEU A 166 24.28 -28.13 16.52
N ASP A 167 25.03 -29.05 15.92
CA ASP A 167 26.49 -28.93 15.81
C ASP A 167 26.89 -27.89 14.74
N ASP A 168 28.16 -27.52 14.72
CA ASP A 168 28.69 -26.48 13.83
C ASP A 168 28.46 -26.80 12.33
N GLU A 169 28.55 -28.08 11.94
CA GLU A 169 28.36 -28.51 10.56
C GLU A 169 26.89 -28.37 10.14
N ALA A 170 25.97 -28.84 10.97
CA ALA A 170 24.54 -28.73 10.75
C ALA A 170 24.08 -27.27 10.75
N LEU A 171 24.62 -26.45 11.66
CA LEU A 171 24.38 -25.01 11.70
C LEU A 171 24.85 -24.33 10.40
N GLY A 172 26.05 -24.67 9.92
CA GLY A 172 26.58 -24.17 8.64
C GLY A 172 25.66 -24.50 7.45
N LYS A 173 25.15 -25.73 7.39
CA LYS A 173 24.18 -26.16 6.35
C LYS A 173 22.85 -25.40 6.45
N LEU A 174 22.33 -25.22 7.66
CA LEU A 174 21.09 -24.48 7.91
C LEU A 174 21.24 -23.01 7.50
N TYR A 175 22.33 -22.35 7.89
CA TYR A 175 22.62 -20.98 7.49
C TYR A 175 22.70 -20.83 5.97
N ALA A 176 23.44 -21.71 5.30
CA ALA A 176 23.56 -21.70 3.84
C ALA A 176 22.21 -21.91 3.14
N LYS A 177 21.32 -22.72 3.72
CA LYS A 177 19.95 -22.89 3.23
C LYS A 177 19.14 -21.61 3.39
N VAL A 178 19.13 -20.99 4.58
CA VAL A 178 18.40 -19.73 4.83
C VAL A 178 18.87 -18.63 3.87
N LEU A 179 20.18 -18.50 3.65
CA LEU A 179 20.74 -17.53 2.72
C LEU A 179 20.26 -17.80 1.28
N ARG A 180 20.34 -19.05 0.81
CA ARG A 180 19.92 -19.45 -0.54
C ARG A 180 18.43 -19.21 -0.78
N ASP A 181 17.60 -19.50 0.21
CA ASP A 181 16.14 -19.33 0.12
C ASP A 181 15.72 -17.85 0.11
N ASN A 182 16.57 -16.95 0.62
CA ASN A 182 16.28 -15.53 0.79
C ASN A 182 17.12 -14.59 -0.11
N GLN A 183 18.12 -15.10 -0.84
CA GLN A 183 19.06 -14.29 -1.63
C GLN A 183 18.36 -13.35 -2.63
N GLY A 184 17.23 -13.78 -3.21
CA GLY A 184 16.43 -12.99 -4.16
C GLY A 184 15.62 -11.86 -3.50
N GLY A 185 15.68 -11.73 -2.17
CA GLY A 185 14.96 -10.75 -1.37
C GLY A 185 15.84 -9.63 -0.79
N LEU A 186 17.15 -9.66 -1.04
CA LEU A 186 18.11 -8.66 -0.54
C LEU A 186 18.15 -7.41 -1.45
N GLY A 187 16.99 -6.79 -1.64
CA GLY A 187 16.84 -5.57 -2.44
C GLY A 187 17.45 -4.34 -1.77
N SER A 188 17.74 -3.30 -2.56
CA SER A 188 18.22 -2.02 -2.05
C SER A 188 17.07 -1.16 -1.53
N ALA A 189 17.19 -0.58 -0.34
CA ALA A 189 16.29 0.48 0.11
C ALA A 189 16.65 1.80 -0.58
N GLY A 190 15.66 2.68 -0.78
CA GLY A 190 15.87 4.02 -1.32
C GLY A 190 14.90 4.36 -2.44
N TYR A 191 15.34 5.11 -3.45
CA TYR A 191 14.50 5.44 -4.58
C TYR A 191 14.25 4.20 -5.46
N ALA A 192 13.13 4.17 -6.18
CA ALA A 192 12.96 3.19 -7.24
C ALA A 192 14.09 3.34 -8.28
N PRO A 193 14.41 2.34 -9.12
CA PRO A 193 15.41 2.49 -10.18
C PRO A 193 14.93 3.39 -11.33
N VAL A 194 13.61 3.61 -11.46
CA VAL A 194 13.05 4.59 -12.40
C VAL A 194 11.98 5.46 -11.73
N PRO A 195 12.36 6.35 -10.81
CA PRO A 195 11.52 7.46 -10.46
C PRO A 195 11.88 8.58 -11.43
N SER A 196 10.91 9.28 -12.01
CA SER A 196 11.27 10.55 -12.65
C SER A 196 12.06 11.42 -11.64
N VAL A 197 12.87 12.36 -12.14
CA VAL A 197 13.60 13.36 -11.33
C VAL A 197 12.75 13.94 -10.19
N ALA A 198 11.43 13.97 -10.37
CA ALA A 198 10.44 14.30 -9.37
C ALA A 198 10.63 13.57 -8.03
N THR A 199 11.02 12.29 -7.96
CA THR A 199 11.13 11.59 -6.66
C THR A 199 12.32 12.05 -5.85
N THR A 200 13.46 12.27 -6.51
CA THR A 200 14.65 12.84 -5.88
C THR A 200 14.39 14.30 -5.46
N GLU A 201 13.63 15.05 -6.24
CA GLU A 201 13.19 16.41 -5.87
C GLU A 201 12.16 16.40 -4.74
N ALA A 202 11.26 15.42 -4.70
CA ALA A 202 10.28 15.23 -3.65
C ALA A 202 10.92 15.05 -2.30
N ASP A 203 11.90 14.15 -2.25
CA ASP A 203 12.56 13.81 -1.01
C ASP A 203 13.47 14.94 -0.55
N ARG A 204 14.09 15.68 -1.48
CA ARG A 204 14.75 16.97 -1.18
C ARG A 204 13.78 17.99 -0.59
N ASN A 205 12.59 18.15 -1.17
CA ASN A 205 11.57 19.08 -0.69
C ASN A 205 11.01 18.65 0.68
N ARG A 206 10.77 17.36 0.89
CA ARG A 206 10.38 16.78 2.18
C ARG A 206 11.45 17.03 3.23
N ALA A 207 12.71 16.68 2.93
CA ALA A 207 13.83 16.88 3.84
C ALA A 207 14.01 18.36 4.20
N ARG A 208 13.79 19.29 3.25
CA ARG A 208 13.80 20.73 3.52
C ARG A 208 12.67 21.13 4.48
N ALA A 209 11.44 20.71 4.21
CA ALA A 209 10.29 21.00 5.06
C ALA A 209 10.45 20.43 6.47
N GLU A 210 10.96 19.20 6.61
CA GLU A 210 11.25 18.58 7.90
C GLU A 210 12.35 19.32 8.68
N ARG A 211 13.42 19.77 7.99
CA ARG A 211 14.47 20.60 8.60
C ARG A 211 13.91 21.94 9.10
N ASP A 212 13.09 22.60 8.29
CA ASP A 212 12.50 23.90 8.63
C ASP A 212 11.53 23.78 9.81
N LEU A 213 10.75 22.69 9.89
CA LEU A 213 9.84 22.39 10.99
C LEU A 213 10.56 22.03 12.30
N ARG A 214 11.69 21.31 12.23
CA ARG A 214 12.39 20.80 13.42
C ARG A 214 13.54 21.71 13.90
N LYS A 215 13.89 22.77 13.19
CA LYS A 215 15.13 23.57 13.38
C LYS A 215 16.41 22.71 13.48
N THR A 216 16.34 21.45 13.05
CA THR A 216 17.50 20.56 13.02
C THR A 216 18.26 20.89 11.75
N GLY A 217 19.49 21.35 11.90
CA GLY A 217 20.37 21.77 10.82
C GLY A 217 20.59 20.72 9.74
N ALA A 218 21.42 21.06 8.76
CA ALA A 218 21.47 20.33 7.51
C ALA A 218 21.77 18.82 7.67
N MET A 219 20.84 17.92 7.32
CA MET A 219 21.13 16.51 7.00
C MET A 219 22.27 16.40 5.97
N THR A 220 23.45 16.01 6.42
CA THR A 220 24.63 15.78 5.60
C THR A 220 24.36 14.64 4.60
N ALA A 221 24.66 14.87 3.31
CA ALA A 221 24.41 13.92 2.22
C ALA A 221 25.12 12.56 2.39
N ALA A 222 26.07 12.47 3.31
CA ALA A 222 26.73 11.24 3.73
C ALA A 222 26.33 10.90 5.17
N ARG A 223 25.08 10.48 5.40
CA ARG A 223 24.82 9.66 6.58
C ARG A 223 25.27 8.25 6.21
N GLN A 224 26.56 7.94 6.39
CA GLN A 224 26.94 6.55 6.63
C GLN A 224 26.07 6.11 7.80
N LEU A 225 25.17 5.15 7.55
CA LEU A 225 24.41 4.48 8.59
C LEU A 225 25.44 3.71 9.42
N GLN A 226 26.04 4.37 10.40
CA GLN A 226 26.74 3.66 11.45
C GLN A 226 25.72 2.74 12.13
N PRO A 227 26.10 1.52 12.53
CA PRO A 227 25.20 0.66 13.28
C PRO A 227 24.63 1.48 14.43
N VAL A 228 23.30 1.52 14.52
CA VAL A 228 22.61 2.25 15.59
C VAL A 228 23.15 1.65 16.89
N PRO A 229 23.79 2.45 17.78
CA PRO A 229 24.27 1.92 19.05
C PRO A 229 23.11 1.24 19.76
N ALA A 230 23.31 0.03 20.29
CA ALA A 230 22.23 -0.77 20.86
C ALA A 230 21.41 -0.01 21.91
N ALA A 231 22.04 0.92 22.63
CA ALA A 231 21.41 1.82 23.60
C ALA A 231 20.41 2.83 22.99
N THR A 232 20.55 3.15 21.71
CA THR A 232 19.66 4.05 20.94
C THR A 232 18.54 3.30 20.22
N VAL A 233 18.66 1.98 20.08
CA VAL A 233 17.56 1.12 19.66
C VAL A 233 16.67 0.91 20.87
N HIS A 234 15.78 1.87 21.12
CA HIS A 234 14.61 1.59 21.92
C HIS A 234 13.72 0.66 21.09
N ALA A 235 13.93 -0.65 21.22
CA ALA A 235 12.90 -1.61 20.85
C ALA A 235 11.61 -1.09 21.49
N SER A 236 10.56 -0.89 20.70
CA SER A 236 9.28 -0.38 21.21
C SER A 236 8.93 -1.15 22.49
N ALA A 237 9.08 -0.50 23.64
CA ALA A 237 8.82 -1.12 24.94
C ALA A 237 7.35 -1.51 25.06
N ALA A 238 6.49 -0.98 24.18
CA ALA A 238 5.11 -1.41 23.98
C ALA A 238 4.98 -2.90 23.65
N ASN A 239 6.06 -3.55 23.24
CA ASN A 239 6.10 -4.99 22.98
C ASN A 239 6.72 -5.82 24.11
N ALA A 240 7.33 -5.23 25.14
CA ALA A 240 7.95 -5.99 26.22
C ALA A 240 6.94 -6.39 27.32
N ASP A 241 5.91 -5.57 27.52
CA ASP A 241 4.89 -5.80 28.55
C ASP A 241 3.68 -6.55 27.97
N VAL A 242 3.61 -7.86 28.24
CA VAL A 242 2.52 -8.73 27.81
C VAL A 242 1.18 -8.28 28.41
N THR A 243 1.19 -7.74 29.64
CA THR A 243 -0.02 -7.28 30.35
C THR A 243 -0.58 -6.04 29.67
N GLN A 244 0.29 -5.07 29.37
CA GLN A 244 -0.11 -3.84 28.68
C GLN A 244 -0.63 -4.11 27.26
N ARG A 245 -0.11 -5.13 26.56
CA ARG A 245 -0.66 -5.58 25.28
C ARG A 245 -2.05 -6.19 25.42
N ILE A 246 -2.28 -7.00 26.45
CA ILE A 246 -3.60 -7.60 26.70
C ILE A 246 -4.61 -6.51 27.03
N GLU A 247 -4.24 -5.50 27.81
CA GLU A 247 -5.09 -4.34 28.10
C GLU A 247 -5.40 -3.51 26.87
N VAL A 248 -4.40 -3.19 26.05
CA VAL A 248 -4.62 -2.47 24.79
C VAL A 248 -5.44 -3.32 23.82
N GLY A 249 -5.20 -4.62 23.76
CA GLY A 249 -6.00 -5.57 22.97
C GLY A 249 -7.46 -5.60 23.41
N ALA A 250 -7.72 -5.68 24.72
CA ALA A 250 -9.05 -5.64 25.29
C ALA A 250 -9.76 -4.31 25.04
N ALA A 251 -9.06 -3.17 25.18
CA ALA A 251 -9.61 -1.84 24.88
C ALA A 251 -9.92 -1.68 23.38
N VAL A 252 -9.06 -2.21 22.50
CA VAL A 252 -9.31 -2.24 21.05
C VAL A 252 -10.50 -3.14 20.73
N ASP A 253 -10.61 -4.31 21.36
CA ASP A 253 -11.73 -5.23 21.18
C ASP A 253 -13.05 -4.66 21.72
N GLU A 254 -13.02 -3.90 22.82
CA GLU A 254 -14.17 -3.16 23.35
C GLU A 254 -14.64 -2.07 22.38
N VAL A 255 -13.70 -1.31 21.79
CA VAL A 255 -13.98 -0.30 20.76
C VAL A 255 -14.48 -0.95 19.46
N LEU A 256 -13.93 -2.10 19.07
CA LEU A 256 -14.34 -2.85 17.89
C LEU A 256 -15.61 -3.67 18.09
N GLY A 257 -16.01 -3.95 19.33
CA GLY A 257 -17.24 -4.65 19.70
C GLY A 257 -18.43 -3.70 19.87
N THR A 258 -18.18 -2.43 20.18
CA THR A 258 -19.21 -1.38 20.29
C THR A 258 -19.60 -0.75 18.95
N GLN A 259 -18.78 -0.90 17.90
CA GLN A 259 -19.18 -0.58 16.54
C GLN A 259 -19.73 -1.82 15.84
N SER A 260 -20.92 -1.72 15.25
CA SER A 260 -21.49 -2.76 14.38
C SER A 260 -20.47 -3.15 13.31
N ARG A 261 -19.85 -4.33 13.47
CA ARG A 261 -18.94 -4.91 12.47
C ARG A 261 -19.77 -5.31 11.25
N VAL A 262 -19.70 -4.53 10.19
CA VAL A 262 -20.32 -4.84 8.88
C VAL A 262 -19.45 -5.74 7.99
N ASP A 263 -18.36 -6.31 8.53
CA ASP A 263 -17.22 -6.83 7.75
C ASP A 263 -16.69 -8.23 8.16
N GLU A 264 -17.45 -9.07 8.86
CA GLU A 264 -17.02 -10.47 9.05
C GLU A 264 -17.28 -11.31 7.79
N ALA A 265 -16.25 -11.43 6.95
CA ALA A 265 -16.11 -12.59 6.07
C ALA A 265 -15.47 -13.73 6.88
N PRO A 266 -15.90 -15.00 6.70
CA PRO A 266 -15.31 -16.13 7.42
C PRO A 266 -13.80 -16.25 7.11
N PRO A 267 -13.00 -16.77 8.07
CA PRO A 267 -11.57 -17.01 7.86
C PRO A 267 -11.36 -17.88 6.62
N LEU A 268 -10.40 -17.51 5.77
CA LEU A 268 -9.99 -18.34 4.63
C LEU A 268 -9.50 -19.70 5.15
N GLU A 269 -10.18 -20.78 4.75
CA GLU A 269 -9.69 -22.13 5.01
C GLU A 269 -8.33 -22.33 4.35
N ARG A 270 -7.37 -22.85 5.11
CA ARG A 270 -6.06 -23.20 4.58
C ARG A 270 -6.25 -24.39 3.64
N GLU A 271 -6.02 -24.16 2.36
CA GLU A 271 -5.92 -25.22 1.36
C GLU A 271 -4.83 -26.21 1.82
N LYS A 272 -5.22 -27.44 2.11
CA LYS A 272 -4.26 -28.52 2.41
C LYS A 272 -3.45 -28.74 1.14
N ALA A 273 -2.13 -28.56 1.24
CA ALA A 273 -1.21 -28.90 0.16
C ALA A 273 -1.49 -30.35 -0.29
N GLY A 274 -2.04 -30.50 -1.49
CA GLY A 274 -2.26 -31.78 -2.13
C GLY A 274 -0.91 -32.43 -2.41
N VAL A 275 -0.63 -33.51 -1.71
CA VAL A 275 0.34 -34.51 -2.13
C VAL A 275 -0.31 -35.24 -3.31
N GLY A 276 0.01 -34.80 -4.53
CA GLY A 276 -0.31 -35.52 -5.76
C GLY A 276 0.92 -36.32 -6.17
N GLY A 277 0.88 -37.63 -5.89
CA GLY A 277 1.90 -38.58 -6.29
C GLY A 277 1.91 -38.81 -7.80
N GLU A 278 3.10 -39.19 -8.27
CA GLU A 278 3.34 -39.93 -9.50
C GLU A 278 2.39 -41.14 -9.58
N ASP A 279 1.73 -41.33 -10.72
CA ASP A 279 1.67 -42.60 -11.46
C ASP A 279 0.81 -42.44 -12.74
N ALA A 280 1.39 -42.92 -13.85
CA ALA A 280 0.89 -43.05 -15.24
C ALA A 280 1.02 -41.83 -16.18
#